data_AF-A5GK78-F1
#
_entry.id   AF-A5GK78-F1
#
_cell.length_a   1.000
_cell.length_b   1.000
_cell.length_c   1.000
_cell.angle_alpha   90.00
_cell.angle_beta   90.00
_cell.angle_gamma   90.00
#
_symmetry.space_group_name_H-M   'P 1'
#
loop_
_entity.id
_entity.type
_entity.pdbx_description
1 polymer ?
#
loop_
_entity_poly.entity_id
_entity_poly.type
_entity_poly.pdbx_seq_one_letter_code
_entity_poly.pdbx_strand_id
1 'polypeptide(L)'
;MCCAIAVDVKLLVMVLISHLISAGLAKTVAAQKARNSNRWLLAGLLFGPLGLIAAVGLPDRHQIVYLRYLAEHQGYQPRRACGGAQGSTGE
;
A
#
# COMPACT_ATOMS: atom_id res chain seq x y z
N MET A 1 2.94 31.68 -26.94
CA MET A 1 2.55 31.45 -25.53
C MET A 1 1.37 30.48 -25.36
N CYS A 2 0.33 30.49 -26.22
CA CYS A 2 -0.80 29.56 -26.09
C CYS A 2 -0.47 28.06 -26.19
N CYS A 3 0.48 27.66 -27.06
CA CYS A 3 0.84 26.24 -27.21
C CYS A 3 1.53 25.66 -25.97
N ALA A 4 2.34 26.45 -25.26
CA ALA A 4 2.98 26.01 -24.03
C ALA A 4 1.93 25.71 -22.95
N ILE A 5 1.02 26.67 -22.71
CA ILE A 5 -0.08 26.52 -21.75
C ILE A 5 -0.96 25.31 -22.07
N ALA A 6 -1.24 25.04 -23.35
CA ALA A 6 -2.00 23.87 -23.76
C ALA A 6 -1.27 22.53 -23.46
N VAL A 7 0.05 22.49 -23.65
CA VAL A 7 0.87 21.32 -23.33
C VAL A 7 0.95 21.13 -21.81
N ASP A 8 1.12 22.19 -21.05
CA ASP A 8 1.16 22.17 -19.59
C ASP A 8 -0.14 21.66 -18.99
N VAL A 9 -1.29 22.17 -19.46
CA VAL A 9 -2.62 21.70 -19.01
C VAL A 9 -2.82 20.23 -19.34
N LYS A 10 -2.40 19.78 -20.53
CA LYS A 10 -2.53 18.36 -20.93
C LYS A 10 -1.64 17.45 -20.07
N LEU A 11 -0.42 17.88 -19.76
CA LEU A 11 0.48 17.18 -18.84
C LEU A 11 -0.12 17.09 -17.44
N LEU A 12 -0.66 18.20 -16.93
CA LEU A 12 -1.27 18.28 -15.60
C LEU A 12 -2.47 17.33 -15.50
N VAL A 13 -3.34 17.31 -16.51
CA VAL A 13 -4.47 16.37 -16.59
C VAL A 13 -4.00 14.92 -16.61
N MET A 14 -2.97 14.59 -17.40
CA MET A 14 -2.45 13.21 -17.45
C MET A 14 -1.83 12.77 -16.12
N VAL A 15 -1.11 13.66 -15.44
CA VAL A 15 -0.55 13.41 -14.11
C VAL A 15 -1.68 13.20 -13.10
N LEU A 16 -2.72 14.03 -13.14
CA LEU A 16 -3.85 13.92 -12.20
C LEU A 16 -4.60 12.59 -12.40
N ILE A 17 -4.86 12.20 -13.65
CA ILE A 17 -5.49 10.91 -13.98
C ILE A 17 -4.61 9.74 -13.50
N SER A 18 -3.30 9.79 -13.72
CA SER A 18 -2.40 8.70 -13.29
C SER A 18 -2.37 8.54 -11.77
N HIS A 19 -2.47 9.64 -11.01
CA HIS A 19 -2.54 9.60 -9.56
C HIS A 19 -3.88 9.06 -9.06
N LEU A 20 -5.00 9.42 -9.71
CA LEU A 20 -6.32 8.87 -9.36
C LEU A 20 -6.39 7.36 -9.59
N ILE A 21 -5.91 6.88 -10.74
CA ILE A 21 -5.87 5.44 -11.04
C ILE A 21 -4.95 4.72 -10.05
N SER A 22 -3.77 5.28 -9.79
CA SER A 22 -2.81 4.69 -8.84
C SER A 22 -3.35 4.63 -7.42
N ALA A 23 -4.09 5.65 -6.97
CA ALA A 23 -4.76 5.66 -5.68
C ALA A 23 -5.83 4.55 -5.57
N GLY A 24 -6.64 4.37 -6.61
CA GLY A 24 -7.65 3.32 -6.67
C GLY A 24 -7.03 1.92 -6.61
N LEU A 25 -6.00 1.68 -7.42
CA LEU A 25 -5.28 0.40 -7.44
C LEU A 25 -4.51 0.13 -6.13
N ALA A 26 -3.90 1.16 -5.54
CA ALA A 26 -3.20 1.01 -4.25
C ALA A 26 -4.18 0.63 -3.13
N LYS A 27 -5.40 1.21 -3.13
CA LYS A 27 -6.47 0.87 -2.20
C LYS A 27 -6.89 -0.59 -2.35
N THR A 28 -7.15 -1.07 -3.57
CA THR A 28 -7.63 -2.44 -3.80
C THR A 28 -6.57 -3.47 -3.42
N VAL A 29 -5.31 -3.23 -3.81
CA VAL A 29 -4.17 -4.10 -3.44
C VAL A 29 -3.97 -4.16 -1.92
N ALA A 30 -4.04 -3.02 -1.24
CA ALA A 30 -3.92 -2.98 0.21
C ALA A 30 -5.12 -3.63 0.94
N ALA A 31 -6.32 -3.50 0.39
CA ALA A 31 -7.52 -4.16 0.91
C ALA A 31 -7.42 -5.68 0.79
N GLN A 32 -6.95 -6.18 -0.36
CA GLN A 32 -6.71 -7.61 -0.58
C GLN A 32 -5.65 -8.18 0.37
N LYS A 33 -4.65 -7.37 0.76
CA LYS A 33 -3.59 -7.75 1.72
C LYS A 33 -4.00 -7.56 3.19
N ALA A 34 -5.30 -7.37 3.49
CA ALA A 34 -5.84 -7.14 4.84
C ALA A 34 -5.14 -6.03 5.64
N ARG A 35 -4.67 -4.99 4.94
CA ARG A 35 -4.02 -3.80 5.51
C ARG A 35 -4.94 -2.60 5.40
N ASN A 36 -4.61 -1.51 6.10
CA ASN A 36 -5.45 -0.31 6.12
C ASN A 36 -5.47 0.37 4.74
N SER A 37 -6.51 0.07 3.96
CA SER A 37 -6.65 0.47 2.56
C SER A 37 -6.76 1.97 2.36
N ASN A 38 -7.30 2.71 3.34
CA ASN A 38 -7.42 4.17 3.25
C ASN A 38 -6.05 4.88 3.29
N ARG A 39 -5.09 4.37 4.06
CA ARG A 39 -3.72 4.94 4.10
C ARG A 39 -3.00 4.74 2.78
N TRP A 40 -3.23 3.60 2.12
CA TRP A 40 -2.63 3.27 0.82
C TRP A 40 -3.30 3.99 -0.35
N LEU A 41 -4.60 4.29 -0.24
CA LEU A 41 -5.29 5.20 -1.15
C LEU A 41 -4.61 6.58 -1.13
N LEU A 42 -4.41 7.14 0.06
CA LEU A 42 -3.74 8.44 0.21
C LEU A 42 -2.31 8.40 -0.34
N ALA A 43 -1.58 7.31 -0.12
CA ALA A 43 -0.25 7.11 -0.67
C ALA A 43 -0.25 7.10 -2.20
N GLY A 44 -1.19 6.40 -2.84
CA GLY A 44 -1.32 6.42 -4.30
C GLY A 44 -1.82 7.76 -4.86
N LEU A 45 -2.56 8.56 -4.09
CA LEU A 45 -2.99 9.89 -4.49
C LEU A 45 -1.84 10.91 -4.44
N LEU A 46 -0.99 10.83 -3.42
CA LEU A 46 0.14 11.75 -3.21
C LEU A 46 1.37 11.40 -4.05
N PHE A 47 1.68 10.11 -4.15
CA PHE A 47 2.89 9.62 -4.84
C PHE A 47 2.58 8.99 -6.20
N GLY A 48 1.31 8.90 -6.58
CA GLY A 48 0.90 8.38 -7.87
C GLY A 48 1.38 6.93 -8.08
N PRO A 49 2.00 6.63 -9.23
CA PRO A 49 2.50 5.28 -9.54
C PRO A 49 3.50 4.74 -8.50
N LEU A 50 4.31 5.59 -7.88
CA LEU A 50 5.26 5.18 -6.84
C LEU A 50 4.53 4.64 -5.60
N GLY A 51 3.41 5.27 -5.22
CA GLY A 51 2.55 4.80 -4.13
C GLY A 51 1.91 3.44 -4.43
N LEU A 52 1.55 3.19 -5.69
CA LEU A 52 1.05 1.90 -6.14
C LEU A 52 2.12 0.80 -6.04
N ILE A 53 3.33 1.05 -6.53
CA ILE A 53 4.43 0.07 -6.47
C ILE A 53 4.73 -0.30 -5.02
N ALA A 54 4.74 0.67 -4.11
CA ALA A 54 4.90 0.42 -2.68
C ALA A 54 3.77 -0.43 -2.09
N ALA A 55 2.51 -0.21 -2.52
CA ALA A 55 1.37 -1.02 -2.10
C ALA A 55 1.47 -2.48 -2.59
N VAL A 56 1.95 -2.69 -3.82
CA VAL A 56 2.16 -4.03 -4.40
C VAL A 56 3.25 -4.79 -3.65
N GLY A 57 4.37 -4.13 -3.31
CA GLY A 57 5.48 -4.71 -2.57
C GLY A 57 5.18 -5.05 -1.11
N LEU A 58 4.00 -4.67 -0.60
CA LEU A 58 3.63 -4.94 0.78
C LEU A 58 3.42 -6.46 0.99
N PRO A 59 4.02 -7.08 2.02
CA PRO A 59 3.76 -8.49 2.32
C PRO A 59 2.31 -8.68 2.81
N ASP A 60 1.68 -9.76 2.37
CA ASP A 60 0.32 -10.11 2.78
C ASP A 60 0.30 -10.65 4.23
N ARG A 61 -0.71 -10.24 5.00
CA ARG A 61 -0.89 -10.68 6.39
C ARG A 61 -1.09 -12.19 6.49
N HIS A 62 -1.79 -12.81 5.54
CA HIS A 62 -1.96 -14.27 5.50
C HIS A 62 -0.65 -14.98 5.17
N GLN A 63 0.12 -14.41 4.23
CA GLN A 63 1.41 -14.95 3.84
C GLN A 63 2.42 -14.91 4.99
N ILE A 64 2.40 -13.88 5.83
CA ILE A 64 3.27 -13.80 7.03
C ILE A 64 2.95 -14.92 8.03
N VAL A 65 1.67 -15.22 8.26
CA VAL A 65 1.25 -16.31 9.16
C VAL A 65 1.65 -17.66 8.59
N TYR A 66 1.44 -17.88 7.30
CA TYR A 66 1.82 -19.12 6.63
C TYR A 66 3.34 -19.35 6.63
N LEU A 67 4.12 -18.31 6.34
CA LEU A 67 5.59 -18.38 6.40
C LEU A 67 6.07 -18.68 7.83
N ARG A 68 5.41 -18.11 8.84
CA ARG A 68 5.71 -18.43 10.24
C ARG A 68 5.40 -19.89 10.55
N TYR A 69 4.25 -20.40 10.11
CA TYR A 69 3.89 -21.80 10.27
C TYR A 69 4.91 -22.74 9.61
N LEU A 70 5.35 -22.43 8.38
CA LEU A 70 6.41 -23.18 7.71
C LEU A 70 7.74 -23.14 8.47
N ALA A 71 8.12 -21.98 9.00
CA ALA A 71 9.33 -21.84 9.79
C ALA A 71 9.26 -22.63 11.10
N GLU A 72 8.13 -22.60 11.80
CA GLU A 72 7.90 -23.36 13.04
C GLU A 72 8.00 -24.89 12.78
N HIS A 73 7.50 -25.38 11.64
CA HIS A 73 7.70 -26.78 11.21
C HIS A 73 9.15 -27.14 10.93
N GLN A 74 9.99 -26.17 10.55
CA GLN A 74 11.43 -26.36 10.35
C GLN A 74 12.24 -26.20 11.66
N GLY A 75 11.57 -26.11 12.81
CA GLY A 75 12.23 -25.96 14.12
C GLY A 75 12.68 -24.54 14.44
N TYR A 76 12.25 -23.54 13.66
CA TYR A 76 12.53 -22.13 13.97
C TYR A 76 11.74 -21.70 15.22
N GLN A 77 12.46 -21.40 16.30
CA GLN A 77 11.89 -20.83 17.52
C GLN A 77 11.93 -19.29 17.42
N PRO A 78 10.78 -18.60 17.44
CA PRO A 78 10.77 -17.14 17.33
C PRO A 78 11.42 -16.50 18.56
N ARG A 79 12.49 -15.72 18.34
CA ARG A 79 13.26 -15.02 19.39
C ARG A 79 12.45 -13.96 20.17
N ARG A 80 11.29 -13.54 19.63
CA ARG A 80 10.29 -12.68 20.28
C ARG A 80 8.90 -13.13 19.86
N ALA A 81 8.02 -13.43 20.81
CA ALA A 81 6.61 -13.68 20.53
C ALA A 81 5.96 -12.39 20.05
N CYS A 82 5.84 -12.19 18.73
CA CYS A 82 5.01 -11.13 18.17
C CYS A 82 3.52 -11.50 18.38
N GLY A 83 3.01 -11.26 19.60
CA GLY A 83 1.60 -11.11 19.89
C GLY A 83 1.20 -9.68 19.53
N GLY A 84 0.17 -9.52 18.70
CA GLY A 84 -0.31 -8.21 18.30
C GLY A 84 -0.76 -7.41 19.51
N ALA A 85 -0.26 -6.18 19.65
CA ALA A 85 -0.90 -5.18 20.49
C ALA A 85 -2.29 -4.92 19.91
N GLN A 86 -3.30 -5.58 20.46
CA GLN A 86 -4.68 -5.13 20.37
C GLN A 86 -4.73 -3.77 21.06
N GLY A 87 -5.30 -2.78 20.38
CA GLY A 87 -5.44 -1.44 20.94
C GLY A 87 -6.23 -1.50 22.24
N SER A 88 -5.61 -1.04 23.33
CA SER A 88 -6.33 -0.57 24.50
C SER A 88 -6.47 0.93 24.37
N THR A 89 -7.71 1.35 24.19
CA THR A 89 -8.25 2.68 24.43
C THR A 89 -7.66 3.34 25.69
N GLY A 90 -7.30 4.61 25.56
CA GLY A 90 -6.94 5.56 26.61
C GLY A 90 -6.56 6.84 25.86
N GLU A 91 -7.23 7.97 25.99
CA GLU A 91 -8.15 8.50 26.99
C GLU A 91 -9.22 9.38 26.29
#